data_AF-A0A0P8A585-F1
#
_entry.id   AF-A0A0P8A585-F1
#
_cell.length_a   1.000
_cell.length_b   1.000
_cell.length_c   1.000
_cell.angle_alpha   90.00
_cell.angle_beta   90.00
_cell.angle_gamma   90.00
#
_symmetry.space_group_name_H-M   'P 1'
#
loop_
_entity.id
_entity.type
_entity.pdbx_description
1 polymer ?
#
loop_
_entity_poly.entity_id
_entity_poly.type
_entity_poly.pdbx_seq_one_letter_code
_entity_poly.pdbx_strand_id
1 'polypeptide(L)'
;MRKNIIATTLAAFSVVSLGACAESEQEAQEDLVEQQYESQEDIMEEQADLADAQGDEAEEEQLDAEADAMGEAGDRAEDSLYPGE
;
A
#
# COMPACT_ATOMS: atom_id res chain seq x y z
N MET A 1 5.71 -42.08 1.94
CA MET A 1 5.69 -41.28 0.70
C MET A 1 4.76 -40.11 0.89
N ARG A 2 5.28 -38.88 0.91
CA ARG A 2 4.47 -37.65 0.95
C ARG A 2 4.93 -36.81 -0.24
N LYS A 3 4.09 -36.75 -1.28
CA LYS A 3 4.32 -35.95 -2.48
C LYS A 3 3.63 -34.60 -2.24
N ASN A 4 4.36 -33.61 -1.77
CA ASN A 4 3.87 -32.24 -1.75
C ASN A 4 4.28 -31.61 -3.08
N ILE A 5 3.38 -31.73 -4.06
CA ILE A 5 3.48 -31.03 -5.34
C ILE A 5 3.16 -29.57 -5.02
N ILE A 6 4.18 -28.76 -4.80
CA ILE A 6 4.06 -27.31 -4.83
C ILE A 6 3.99 -26.97 -6.32
N ALA A 7 2.76 -26.88 -6.83
CA ALA A 7 2.48 -26.39 -8.16
C ALA A 7 2.73 -24.88 -8.16
N THR A 8 3.91 -24.48 -8.63
CA THR A 8 4.24 -23.10 -8.92
C THR A 8 3.37 -22.64 -10.08
N THR A 9 2.21 -22.07 -9.78
CA THR A 9 1.33 -21.44 -10.77
C THR A 9 1.97 -20.12 -11.17
N LEU A 10 2.75 -20.14 -12.26
CA LEU A 10 3.23 -18.95 -12.93
C LEU A 10 2.01 -18.28 -13.58
N ALA A 11 1.45 -17.25 -12.95
CA ALA A 11 0.38 -16.46 -13.53
C ALA A 11 0.96 -15.66 -14.72
N ALA A 12 0.61 -16.08 -15.94
CA ALA A 12 0.92 -15.33 -17.15
C ALA A 12 -0.04 -14.13 -17.25
N PHE A 13 0.46 -12.93 -16.96
CA PHE A 13 -0.26 -11.70 -17.26
C PHE A 13 -0.33 -11.52 -18.78
N SER A 14 -1.55 -11.60 -19.31
CA SER A 14 -1.86 -11.40 -20.71
C SER A 14 -2.13 -9.91 -20.93
N VAL A 15 -1.15 -9.22 -21.51
CA VAL A 15 -1.27 -7.86 -22.05
C VAL A 15 -2.33 -7.88 -23.16
N VAL A 16 -3.52 -7.33 -22.90
CA VAL A 16 -4.59 -7.20 -23.89
C VAL A 16 -5.12 -5.76 -23.91
N SER A 17 -5.08 -5.19 -25.12
CA SER A 17 -5.88 -4.08 -25.66
C SER A 17 -5.54 -2.62 -25.32
N LEU A 18 -4.42 -2.16 -25.87
CA LEU A 18 -4.08 -0.76 -26.15
C LEU A 18 -5.23 -0.01 -26.88
N GLY A 19 -5.85 0.97 -26.21
CA GLY A 19 -6.74 1.96 -26.84
C GLY A 19 -7.85 2.56 -25.96
N ALA A 20 -8.33 1.80 -24.97
CA ALA A 20 -9.27 2.27 -23.93
C ALA A 20 -8.66 2.17 -22.51
N CYS A 21 -7.40 1.75 -22.43
CA CYS A 21 -6.65 1.51 -21.20
C CYS A 21 -5.83 2.71 -20.71
N ALA A 22 -5.94 3.88 -21.33
CA ALA A 22 -5.17 5.05 -20.87
C ALA A 22 -5.71 5.58 -19.53
N GLU A 23 -7.03 5.56 -19.33
CA GLU A 23 -7.67 5.90 -18.06
C GLU A 23 -7.45 4.76 -17.03
N SER A 24 -7.58 3.49 -17.47
CA SER A 24 -7.42 2.34 -16.56
C SER A 24 -5.98 2.01 -16.16
N GLU A 25 -4.96 2.35 -16.97
CA GLU A 25 -3.56 2.18 -16.58
C GLU A 25 -3.09 3.31 -15.66
N GLN A 26 -3.80 4.46 -15.68
CA GLN A 26 -3.50 5.61 -14.84
C GLN A 26 -4.14 5.46 -13.46
N GLU A 27 -5.43 5.15 -13.41
CA GLU A 27 -6.15 4.76 -12.18
C GLU A 27 -5.45 3.56 -11.50
N ALA A 28 -5.01 2.54 -12.26
CA ALA A 28 -4.27 1.41 -11.69
C ALA A 28 -2.87 1.78 -11.16
N GLN A 29 -2.29 2.91 -11.58
CA GLN A 29 -1.02 3.41 -11.03
C GLN A 29 -1.25 4.24 -9.77
N GLU A 30 -2.33 5.04 -9.73
CA GLU A 30 -2.79 5.74 -8.53
C GLU A 30 -3.15 4.73 -7.43
N ASP A 31 -4.04 3.78 -7.72
CA ASP A 31 -4.44 2.69 -6.81
C ASP A 31 -3.24 1.91 -6.27
N LEU A 32 -2.21 1.68 -7.11
CA LEU A 32 -1.03 0.92 -6.70
C LEU A 32 -0.13 1.73 -5.77
N VAL A 33 -0.03 3.04 -5.99
CA VAL A 33 0.76 3.93 -5.15
C VAL A 33 0.04 4.16 -3.83
N GLU A 34 -1.24 4.48 -3.86
CA GLU A 34 -2.09 4.61 -2.66
C GLU A 34 -1.99 3.34 -1.80
N GLN A 35 -2.26 2.15 -2.37
CA GLN A 35 -2.14 0.89 -1.63
C GLN A 35 -0.73 0.63 -1.06
N GLN A 36 0.33 1.10 -1.70
CA GLN A 36 1.69 0.92 -1.16
C GLN A 36 1.94 1.78 0.07
N TYR A 37 1.39 2.99 0.12
CA TYR A 37 1.55 3.86 1.29
C TYR A 37 0.55 3.48 2.39
N GLU A 38 -0.72 3.25 2.06
CA GLU A 38 -1.74 2.79 3.01
C GLU A 38 -1.32 1.47 3.68
N SER A 39 -0.82 0.49 2.93
CA SER A 39 -0.39 -0.78 3.54
C SER A 39 0.82 -0.66 4.45
N GLN A 40 1.62 0.41 4.32
CA GLN A 40 2.71 0.69 5.25
C GLN A 40 2.24 1.52 6.46
N GLU A 41 1.30 2.45 6.25
CA GLU A 41 0.58 3.17 7.30
C GLU A 41 -0.14 2.19 8.24
N ASP A 42 -0.93 1.25 7.69
CA ASP A 42 -1.62 0.19 8.44
C ASP A 42 -0.67 -0.58 9.38
N ILE A 43 0.55 -0.87 8.89
CA ILE A 43 1.56 -1.60 9.67
C ILE A 43 2.11 -0.74 10.82
N MET A 44 2.20 0.57 10.63
CA MET A 44 2.63 1.51 11.67
C MET A 44 1.53 1.75 12.69
N GLU A 45 0.28 1.91 12.26
CA GLU A 45 -0.88 2.02 13.15
C GLU A 45 -1.06 0.75 14.00
N GLU A 46 -0.92 -0.45 13.42
CA GLU A 46 -1.01 -1.69 14.20
C GLU A 46 0.14 -1.81 15.23
N GLN A 47 1.30 -1.21 14.94
CA GLN A 47 2.40 -1.12 15.92
C GLN A 47 2.11 -0.07 17.00
N ALA A 48 1.52 1.07 16.65
CA ALA A 48 1.10 2.09 17.61
C ALA A 48 0.04 1.54 18.57
N ASP A 49 -0.98 0.85 18.05
CA ASP A 49 -1.98 0.12 18.82
C ASP A 49 -1.34 -0.89 19.79
N LEU A 50 -0.31 -1.60 19.33
CA LEU A 50 0.42 -2.55 20.16
C LEU A 50 1.24 -1.86 21.26
N ALA A 51 1.76 -0.65 21.02
CA ALA A 51 2.47 0.17 22.00
C ALA A 51 1.50 0.73 23.05
N ASP A 52 0.34 1.26 22.65
CA ASP A 52 -0.73 1.69 23.58
C ASP A 52 -1.23 0.52 24.44
N ALA A 53 -1.46 -0.65 23.83
CA ALA A 53 -1.85 -1.85 24.58
C ALA A 53 -0.79 -2.29 25.62
N GLN A 54 0.48 -1.94 25.42
CA GLN A 54 1.58 -2.17 26.37
C GLN A 54 1.77 -1.02 27.37
N GLY A 55 1.07 0.11 27.17
CA GLY A 55 1.14 1.31 27.99
C GLY A 55 2.36 2.19 27.69
N ASP A 56 2.93 2.10 26.50
CA ASP A 56 4.05 2.95 26.05
C ASP A 56 3.53 4.10 25.18
N GLU A 57 2.91 5.09 25.82
CA GLU A 57 2.34 6.29 25.17
C GLU A 57 3.38 7.08 24.35
N ALA A 58 4.67 7.03 24.73
CA ALA A 58 5.70 7.77 24.01
C ALA A 58 6.13 7.08 22.70
N GLU A 59 6.04 5.75 22.66
CA GLU A 59 6.25 4.96 21.45
C GLU A 59 5.02 5.03 20.54
N GLU A 60 3.80 4.96 21.08
CA GLU A 60 2.56 5.18 20.32
C GLU A 60 2.54 6.55 19.64
N GLU A 61 2.76 7.66 20.37
CA GLU A 61 2.79 9.00 19.76
C GLU A 61 3.84 9.15 18.65
N GLN A 62 4.96 8.41 18.72
CA GLN A 62 5.98 8.42 17.67
C GLN A 62 5.54 7.64 16.43
N LEU A 63 4.94 6.46 16.63
CA LEU A 63 4.48 5.60 15.55
C LEU A 63 3.28 6.22 14.84
N ASP A 64 2.34 6.82 15.57
CA ASP A 64 1.23 7.60 15.00
C ASP A 64 1.74 8.75 14.13
N ALA A 65 2.71 9.52 14.63
CA ALA A 65 3.30 10.61 13.85
C ALA A 65 4.05 10.13 12.58
N GLU A 66 4.62 8.92 12.61
CA GLU A 66 5.23 8.30 11.43
C GLU A 66 4.18 7.78 10.44
N ALA A 67 3.08 7.19 10.93
CA ALA A 67 1.94 6.77 10.13
C ALA A 67 1.30 7.96 9.40
N ASP A 68 1.00 9.04 10.12
CA ASP A 68 0.49 10.30 9.57
C ASP A 68 1.41 10.84 8.46
N ALA A 69 2.72 10.87 8.72
CA ALA A 69 3.70 11.35 7.73
C ALA A 69 3.78 10.45 6.50
N MET A 70 3.47 9.16 6.65
CA MET A 70 3.43 8.19 5.56
C MET A 70 2.16 8.34 4.73
N GLY A 71 1.00 8.51 5.36
CA GLY A 71 -0.26 8.84 4.68
C GLY A 71 -0.13 10.11 3.85
N GLU A 72 0.36 11.21 4.45
CA GLU A 72 0.61 12.47 3.72
C GLU A 72 1.63 12.33 2.58
N ALA A 73 2.57 11.38 2.68
CA ALA A 73 3.52 11.09 1.60
C ALA A 73 2.87 10.29 0.47
N GLY A 74 1.94 9.40 0.80
CA GLY A 74 1.07 8.68 -0.14
C GLY A 74 0.21 9.64 -0.95
N ASP A 75 -0.54 10.52 -0.28
CA ASP A 75 -1.37 11.55 -0.90
C ASP A 75 -0.55 12.40 -1.88
N ARG A 76 0.63 12.86 -1.45
CA ARG A 76 1.52 13.66 -2.32
C ARG A 76 2.07 12.86 -3.50
N ALA A 77 2.27 11.56 -3.33
CA ALA A 77 2.75 10.69 -4.39
C ALA A 77 1.64 10.44 -5.43
N GLU A 78 0.41 10.18 -4.97
CA GLU A 78 -0.79 10.09 -5.79
C GLU A 78 -1.03 11.41 -6.56
N ASP A 79 -1.08 12.55 -5.87
CA ASP A 79 -1.24 13.89 -6.48
C ASP A 79 -0.15 14.19 -7.53
N SER A 80 1.06 13.66 -7.35
CA SER A 80 2.15 13.86 -8.31
C SER A 80 1.95 13.09 -9.61
N LEU A 81 1.18 12.00 -9.57
CA LEU A 81 0.74 11.27 -10.75
C LEU A 81 -0.34 12.05 -11.51
N TYR A 82 -1.15 12.87 -10.80
CA TYR A 82 -2.15 13.73 -11.44
C TYR A 82 -2.50 15.04 -10.66
N PRO A 83 -1.80 16.16 -10.92
CA PRO A 83 -2.09 17.43 -10.26
C PRO A 83 -3.31 18.12 -10.88
N GLY A 84 -4.51 17.68 -10.50
CA GLY A 84 -5.75 18.41 -10.77
C GLY A 84 -6.99 17.54 -10.99
N GLU A 85 -7.67 17.19 -9.91
CA GLU A 85 -9.15 17.22 -9.88
C GLU A 85 -9.68 18.63 -9.56
#